data_AF-A0A4R2K7S6-F1
#
_entry.id   AF-A0A4R2K7S6-F1
#
_cell.length_a   1.000
_cell.length_b   1.000
_cell.length_c   1.000
_cell.angle_alpha   90.00
_cell.angle_beta   90.00
_cell.angle_gamma   90.00
#
_symmetry.space_group_name_H-M   'P 1'
#
loop_
_entity.id
_entity.type
_entity.pdbx_description
1 polymer ?
#
loop_
_entity_poly.entity_id
_entity_poly.type
_entity_poly.pdbx_seq_one_letter_code
_entity_poly.pdbx_strand_id
1 'polypeptide(L)'
;MELFVLLEKAKNNDKDAAYEIIKDFGATLKKLSKSLHYEEAETDLIIELLKLIQNIDIEKFKDSNHKQITKYIHMHLKKRTLNLLKKHENKFKECLEINHEILADDSIADTESTVLTSILIKSLVKQQRDIITMEFIQGFSEKDISQILGISRQAVNRAKNRALNNLRKFFIETGGESIGRKDHRASRKEWYMDSTNSSPYILYSQNPREKGSSSRRKGA
;
A
#
# COMPACT_ATOMS: atom_id res chain seq x y z
N MET A 1 50.54 1.20 -21.30
CA MET A 1 50.84 2.57 -21.80
C MET A 1 50.49 3.56 -20.70
N GLU A 2 51.18 4.69 -20.62
CA GLU A 2 50.85 5.79 -19.68
C GLU A 2 49.39 6.26 -19.92
N LEU A 3 48.56 6.28 -18.87
CA LEU A 3 47.13 6.68 -18.94
C LEU A 3 46.96 8.09 -19.49
N PHE A 4 47.92 8.98 -19.24
CA PHE A 4 47.94 10.32 -19.81
C PHE A 4 47.94 10.29 -21.35
N VAL A 5 48.79 9.46 -21.96
CA VAL A 5 48.88 9.32 -23.43
C VAL A 5 47.60 8.74 -24.00
N LEU A 6 46.98 7.78 -23.30
CA LEU A 6 45.68 7.24 -23.72
C LEU A 6 44.58 8.31 -23.68
N LEU A 7 44.56 9.15 -22.65
CA LEU A 7 43.59 10.25 -22.55
C LEU A 7 43.75 11.28 -23.67
N GLU A 8 44.99 11.64 -24.00
CA GLU A 8 45.29 12.56 -25.09
C GLU A 8 44.80 12.01 -26.45
N LYS A 9 45.11 10.74 -26.74
CA LYS A 9 44.63 10.08 -27.95
C LYS A 9 43.10 9.97 -27.98
N ALA A 10 42.50 9.52 -26.89
CA ALA A 10 41.05 9.34 -26.81
C ALA A 10 40.28 10.67 -26.94
N LYS A 11 40.85 11.77 -26.43
CA LYS A 11 40.31 13.12 -26.64
C LYS A 11 40.38 13.55 -28.11
N ASN A 12 41.43 13.14 -28.83
CA ASN A 12 41.57 13.33 -30.28
C ASN A 12 40.74 12.33 -31.12
N ASN A 13 39.69 11.74 -30.53
CA ASN A 13 38.77 10.77 -31.17
C ASN A 13 39.39 9.43 -31.58
N ASP A 14 40.50 9.03 -30.96
CA ASP A 14 41.02 7.67 -31.08
C ASP A 14 40.11 6.69 -30.31
N LYS A 15 39.41 5.84 -31.07
CA LYS A 15 38.44 4.87 -30.53
C LYS A 15 39.13 3.74 -29.76
N ASP A 16 40.32 3.33 -30.19
CA ASP A 16 41.06 2.24 -29.55
C ASP A 16 41.59 2.70 -28.19
N ALA A 17 42.10 3.93 -28.12
CA ALA A 17 42.50 4.54 -26.87
C ALA A 17 41.32 4.70 -25.88
N ALA A 18 40.15 5.12 -26.37
CA ALA A 18 38.95 5.22 -25.55
C ALA A 18 38.49 3.85 -25.02
N TYR A 19 38.55 2.81 -25.86
CA TYR A 19 38.21 1.45 -25.47
C TYR A 19 39.15 0.89 -24.40
N GLU A 20 40.46 1.09 -24.53
CA GLU A 20 41.43 0.68 -23.50
C GLU A 20 41.18 1.38 -22.16
N ILE A 21 40.82 2.68 -22.17
CA ILE A 21 40.44 3.38 -20.93
C ILE A 21 39.18 2.76 -20.31
N ILE A 22 38.13 2.50 -21.11
CA ILE A 22 36.90 1.88 -20.59
C ILE A 22 37.21 0.52 -19.95
N LYS A 23 38.05 -0.28 -20.60
CA LYS A 23 38.48 -1.59 -20.12
C LYS A 23 39.26 -1.49 -18.81
N ASP A 24 40.21 -0.56 -18.70
CA ASP A 24 41.00 -0.30 -17.48
C ASP A 24 40.10 0.09 -16.29
N PHE A 25 39.05 0.87 -16.55
CA PHE A 25 38.09 1.30 -15.52
C PHE A 25 36.89 0.35 -15.34
N GLY A 26 36.84 -0.77 -16.09
CA GLY A 26 35.67 -1.67 -16.12
C GLY A 26 35.28 -2.20 -14.74
N ALA A 27 36.26 -2.59 -13.91
CA ALA A 27 35.98 -3.05 -12.54
C ALA A 27 35.34 -1.96 -11.67
N THR A 28 35.78 -0.71 -11.83
CA THR A 28 35.22 0.44 -11.11
C THR A 28 33.81 0.77 -11.62
N LEU A 29 33.61 0.79 -12.93
CA LEU A 29 32.31 1.05 -13.55
C LEU A 29 31.28 0.03 -13.08
N LYS A 30 31.64 -1.26 -13.12
CA LYS A 30 30.78 -2.36 -12.65
C LYS A 30 30.50 -2.29 -11.15
N LYS A 31 31.47 -1.86 -10.34
CA LYS A 31 31.25 -1.65 -8.90
C LYS A 31 30.28 -0.51 -8.64
N LEU A 32 30.38 0.59 -9.39
CA LEU A 32 29.50 1.75 -9.25
C LEU A 32 28.10 1.48 -9.82
N SER A 33 27.98 0.75 -10.93
CA SER A 33 26.67 0.42 -11.53
C SER A 33 25.80 -0.39 -10.58
N LYS A 34 26.41 -1.34 -9.85
CA LYS A 34 25.72 -2.13 -8.82
C LYS A 34 25.07 -1.30 -7.71
N SER A 35 25.58 -0.10 -7.44
CA SER A 35 24.99 0.80 -6.43
C SER A 35 23.80 1.62 -6.93
N LEU A 36 23.53 1.61 -8.24
CA LEU A 36 22.47 2.37 -8.87
C LEU A 36 21.14 1.60 -9.01
N HIS A 37 21.19 0.26 -8.96
CA HIS A 37 20.01 -0.62 -8.98
C HIS A 37 19.06 -0.47 -10.20
N TYR A 38 19.58 -0.11 -11.37
CA TYR A 38 18.83 -0.13 -12.64
C TYR A 38 19.65 -0.75 -13.78
N GLU A 39 18.96 -1.25 -14.81
CA GLU A 39 19.53 -2.12 -15.86
C GLU A 39 20.64 -1.45 -16.68
N GLU A 40 20.43 -0.20 -17.10
CA GLU A 40 21.35 0.57 -17.96
C GLU A 40 22.45 1.32 -17.20
N ALA A 41 22.59 1.09 -15.90
CA ALA A 41 23.48 1.86 -15.02
C ALA A 41 24.96 1.82 -15.43
N GLU A 42 25.44 0.68 -15.93
CA GLU A 42 26.82 0.54 -16.40
C GLU A 42 27.05 1.35 -17.69
N THR A 43 26.11 1.28 -18.64
CA THR A 43 26.12 2.04 -19.89
C THR A 43 26.13 3.54 -19.64
N ASP A 44 25.28 4.01 -18.72
CA ASP A 44 25.23 5.42 -18.34
C ASP A 44 26.56 5.92 -17.74
N LEU A 45 27.23 5.09 -16.92
CA LEU A 45 28.53 5.43 -16.36
C LEU A 45 29.64 5.43 -17.42
N ILE A 46 29.59 4.53 -18.41
CA ILE A 46 30.50 4.55 -19.57
C ILE A 46 30.32 5.83 -20.36
N ILE A 47 29.07 6.26 -20.59
CA ILE A 47 28.77 7.54 -21.26
C ILE A 47 29.36 8.72 -20.48
N GLU A 48 29.23 8.74 -19.15
CA GLU A 48 29.83 9.79 -18.32
C GLU A 48 31.36 9.78 -18.34
N LEU A 49 31.99 8.60 -18.48
CA LEU A 49 33.44 8.49 -18.67
C LEU A 49 33.86 9.06 -20.02
N LEU A 50 33.16 8.72 -21.10
CA LEU A 50 33.44 9.26 -22.45
C LEU A 50 33.27 10.79 -22.49
N LYS A 51 32.22 11.32 -21.86
CA LYS A 51 32.03 12.78 -21.70
C LYS A 51 33.17 13.41 -20.92
N LEU A 52 33.69 12.75 -19.88
CA LEU A 52 34.83 13.25 -19.13
C LEU A 52 36.05 13.35 -20.04
N ILE A 53 36.37 12.30 -20.79
CA ILE A 53 37.53 12.25 -21.70
C ILE A 53 37.49 13.40 -22.72
N GLN A 54 36.30 13.69 -23.27
CA GLN A 54 36.14 14.78 -24.24
C GLN A 54 36.29 16.17 -23.63
N ASN A 55 35.82 16.37 -22.39
CA ASN A 55 35.79 17.69 -21.75
C ASN A 55 36.97 17.96 -20.80
N ILE A 56 37.83 16.97 -20.55
CA ILE A 56 38.93 17.11 -19.60
C ILE A 56 39.98 18.09 -20.15
N ASP A 57 40.44 18.98 -19.27
CA ASP A 57 41.55 19.88 -19.55
C ASP A 57 42.88 19.15 -19.29
N ILE A 58 43.39 18.50 -20.34
CA ILE A 58 44.58 17.63 -20.29
C ILE A 58 45.83 18.39 -19.85
N GLU A 59 45.90 19.69 -20.14
CA GLU A 59 47.03 20.55 -19.78
C GLU A 59 47.30 20.53 -18.27
N LYS A 60 46.24 20.42 -17.44
CA LYS A 60 46.35 20.32 -15.98
C LYS A 60 47.00 19.02 -15.50
N PHE A 61 47.15 18.03 -16.37
CA PHE A 61 47.65 16.70 -16.05
C PHE A 61 49.01 16.39 -16.65
N LYS A 62 49.66 17.35 -17.34
CA LYS A 62 50.99 17.15 -17.95
C LYS A 62 52.06 16.67 -16.97
N ASP A 63 52.05 17.21 -15.75
CA ASP A 63 52.98 16.84 -14.68
C ASP A 63 52.36 15.84 -13.67
N SER A 64 51.16 15.32 -13.96
CA SER A 64 50.46 14.44 -13.05
C SER A 64 50.91 13.00 -13.21
N ASN A 65 51.14 12.32 -12.08
CA ASN A 65 51.38 10.89 -12.06
C ASN A 65 50.08 10.13 -12.38
N HIS A 66 50.20 8.98 -13.04
CA HIS A 66 49.13 8.00 -13.27
C HIS A 66 48.14 7.87 -12.08
N LYS A 67 48.64 7.74 -10.84
CA LYS A 67 47.77 7.63 -9.65
C LYS A 67 46.85 8.84 -9.43
N GLN A 68 47.31 10.05 -9.74
CA GLN A 68 46.52 11.27 -9.59
C GLN A 68 45.40 11.33 -10.63
N ILE A 69 45.72 10.98 -11.88
CA ILE A 69 44.75 10.90 -12.98
C ILE A 69 43.68 9.84 -12.65
N THR A 70 44.09 8.64 -12.22
CA THR A 70 43.17 7.57 -11.83
C THR A 70 42.26 7.97 -10.67
N LYS A 71 42.81 8.68 -9.67
CA LYS A 71 42.02 9.23 -8.54
C LYS A 71 41.01 10.27 -9.00
N TYR A 72 41.39 11.15 -9.93
CA TYR A 72 40.50 12.16 -10.49
C TYR A 72 39.32 11.52 -11.22
N ILE A 73 39.58 10.55 -12.10
CA ILE A 73 38.53 9.82 -12.81
C ILE A 73 37.60 9.08 -11.83
N HIS A 74 38.15 8.41 -10.82
CA HIS A 74 37.35 7.77 -9.77
C HIS A 74 36.42 8.76 -9.05
N MET A 75 36.94 9.94 -8.70
CA MET A 75 36.17 10.97 -8.02
C MET A 75 35.03 11.50 -8.91
N HIS A 76 35.32 11.73 -10.20
CA HIS A 76 34.32 12.15 -11.17
C HIS A 76 33.20 11.11 -11.31
N LEU A 77 33.55 9.84 -11.52
CA LEU A 77 32.59 8.75 -11.66
C LEU A 77 31.73 8.61 -10.40
N LYS A 78 32.34 8.62 -9.20
CA LYS A 78 31.58 8.53 -7.93
C LYS A 78 30.59 9.68 -7.77
N LYS A 79 30.98 10.91 -8.14
CA LYS A 79 30.06 12.07 -8.12
C LYS A 79 28.92 11.89 -9.11
N ARG A 80 29.20 11.37 -10.31
CA ARG A 80 28.17 11.09 -11.32
C ARG A 80 27.21 9.98 -10.91
N THR A 81 27.70 8.92 -10.27
CA THR A 81 26.85 7.89 -9.66
C THR A 81 25.84 8.51 -8.69
N LEU A 82 26.27 9.41 -7.79
CA LEU A 82 25.35 10.10 -6.88
C LEU A 82 24.29 10.95 -7.61
N ASN A 83 24.67 11.60 -8.72
CA ASN A 83 23.73 12.38 -9.52
C ASN A 83 22.71 11.49 -10.25
N LEU A 84 23.16 10.34 -10.78
CA LEU A 84 22.30 9.35 -11.44
C LEU A 84 21.30 8.75 -10.44
N LEU A 85 21.76 8.39 -9.23
CA LEU A 85 20.90 7.89 -8.16
C LEU A 85 19.77 8.87 -7.84
N LYS A 86 20.10 10.15 -7.61
CA LYS A 86 19.10 11.19 -7.34
C LYS A 86 18.10 11.37 -8.49
N LYS A 87 18.58 11.31 -9.73
CA LYS A 87 17.72 11.42 -10.92
C LYS A 87 16.77 10.23 -11.02
N HIS A 88 17.24 9.02 -10.69
CA HIS A 88 16.44 7.81 -10.72
C HIS A 88 15.42 7.77 -9.58
N GLU A 89 15.79 8.14 -8.35
CA GLU A 89 14.86 8.27 -7.21
C GLU A 89 13.74 9.26 -7.49
N ASN A 90 14.05 10.40 -8.12
CA ASN A 90 13.04 11.39 -8.50
C ASN A 90 12.10 10.88 -9.60
N LYS A 91 12.61 10.09 -10.55
CA LYS A 91 11.76 9.44 -11.57
C LYS A 91 10.88 8.34 -10.99
N PHE A 92 11.38 7.56 -10.03
CA PHE A 92 10.63 6.47 -9.43
C PHE A 92 9.42 6.96 -8.60
N LYS A 93 9.49 8.20 -8.08
CA LYS A 93 8.31 8.86 -7.48
C LYS A 93 7.18 9.14 -8.47
N GLU A 94 7.47 9.17 -9.77
CA GLU A 94 6.51 9.51 -10.82
C GLU A 94 5.82 8.26 -11.41
N CYS A 95 6.40 7.08 -11.20
CA CYS A 95 5.79 5.80 -11.60
C CYS A 95 4.91 5.25 -10.46
N LEU A 96 3.61 5.62 -10.47
CA LEU A 96 2.61 4.88 -9.70
C LEU A 96 2.29 3.58 -10.44
N GLU A 97 2.44 2.44 -9.76
CA GLU A 97 1.94 1.15 -10.24
C GLU A 97 0.43 1.26 -10.48
N ILE A 98 -0.05 0.67 -11.58
CA ILE A 98 -1.49 0.63 -11.87
C ILE A 98 -2.15 -0.21 -10.79
N ASN A 99 -2.75 0.45 -9.81
CA ASN A 99 -3.52 -0.22 -8.78
C ASN A 99 -4.89 -0.61 -9.35
N HIS A 100 -5.03 -1.87 -9.74
CA HIS A 100 -6.29 -2.43 -10.22
C HIS A 100 -7.44 -2.36 -9.21
N GLU A 101 -7.13 -2.23 -7.91
CA GLU A 101 -8.10 -2.05 -6.83
C GLU A 101 -8.74 -0.65 -6.87
N ILE A 102 -8.04 0.36 -7.42
CA ILE A 102 -8.60 1.70 -7.69
C ILE A 102 -9.42 1.72 -8.98
N LEU A 103 -9.10 0.83 -9.93
CA LEU A 103 -9.80 0.69 -11.21
C LEU A 103 -11.03 -0.22 -11.15
N ALA A 104 -11.24 -0.92 -10.04
CA ALA A 104 -12.50 -1.61 -9.78
C ALA A 104 -13.59 -0.54 -9.61
N ASP A 105 -14.26 -0.22 -10.72
CA ASP A 105 -15.41 0.68 -10.72
C ASP A 105 -16.62 -0.04 -10.12
N ASP A 106 -16.65 -0.14 -8.79
CA ASP A 106 -17.82 -0.57 -8.03
C ASP A 106 -19.01 0.40 -8.22
N SER A 107 -18.84 1.51 -8.95
CA SER A 107 -19.91 2.48 -9.26
C SER A 107 -20.78 2.09 -10.45
N ILE A 108 -20.41 1.06 -11.22
CA ILE A 108 -21.37 0.42 -12.12
C ILE A 108 -22.34 -0.35 -11.22
N ALA A 109 -23.30 0.38 -10.67
CA ALA A 109 -24.45 -0.17 -9.98
C ALA A 109 -25.01 -1.24 -10.89
N ASP A 110 -24.91 -2.50 -10.47
CA ASP A 110 -25.49 -3.61 -11.19
C ASP A 110 -26.93 -3.23 -11.55
N THR A 111 -27.16 -3.06 -12.85
CA THR A 111 -28.42 -2.55 -13.37
C THR A 111 -29.57 -3.47 -12.94
N GLU A 112 -29.28 -4.76 -12.79
CA GLU A 112 -30.21 -5.75 -12.30
C GLU A 112 -30.54 -5.51 -10.83
N SER A 113 -29.54 -5.32 -9.96
CA SER A 113 -29.73 -4.95 -8.55
C SER A 113 -30.53 -3.66 -8.36
N THR A 114 -30.31 -2.65 -9.21
CA THR A 114 -31.05 -1.37 -9.15
C THR A 114 -32.52 -1.56 -9.52
N VAL A 115 -32.79 -2.31 -10.60
CA VAL A 115 -34.15 -2.62 -11.04
C VAL A 115 -34.88 -3.46 -9.99
N LEU A 116 -34.24 -4.50 -9.45
CA LEU A 116 -34.78 -5.35 -8.38
C LEU A 116 -35.14 -4.53 -7.13
N THR A 117 -34.22 -3.66 -6.68
CA THR A 117 -34.48 -2.77 -5.53
C THR A 117 -35.70 -1.89 -5.76
N SER A 118 -35.87 -1.36 -6.98
CA SER A 118 -37.03 -0.54 -7.33
C SER A 118 -38.36 -1.31 -7.30
N ILE A 119 -38.36 -2.57 -7.74
CA ILE A 119 -39.54 -3.46 -7.74
C ILE A 119 -39.94 -3.78 -6.29
N LEU A 120 -38.96 -4.13 -5.46
CA LEU A 120 -39.20 -4.48 -4.06
C LEU A 120 -39.75 -3.28 -3.25
N ILE A 121 -39.20 -2.08 -3.46
CA ILE A 121 -39.71 -0.88 -2.77
C ILE A 121 -41.14 -0.56 -3.22
N LYS A 122 -41.48 -0.79 -4.49
CA LYS A 122 -42.84 -0.57 -5.01
C LYS A 122 -43.87 -1.56 -4.46
N SER A 123 -43.47 -2.76 -4.05
CA SER A 123 -44.39 -3.75 -3.47
C SER A 123 -44.83 -3.43 -2.03
N LEU A 124 -44.15 -2.49 -1.36
CA LEU A 124 -44.52 -2.04 -0.02
C LEU A 124 -45.77 -1.16 0.00
N VAL A 125 -46.51 -1.24 1.10
CA VAL A 125 -47.61 -0.32 1.41
C VAL A 125 -47.08 1.10 1.53
N LYS A 126 -47.85 2.11 1.08
CA LYS A 126 -47.43 3.52 0.99
C LYS A 126 -46.62 4.02 2.19
N GLN A 127 -47.14 3.86 3.41
CA GLN A 127 -46.45 4.32 4.63
C GLN A 127 -45.10 3.60 4.87
N GLN A 128 -45.00 2.31 4.56
CA GLN A 128 -43.76 1.55 4.68
C GLN A 128 -42.73 1.98 3.64
N ARG A 129 -43.19 2.16 2.39
CA ARG A 129 -42.38 2.64 1.28
C ARG A 129 -41.80 4.01 1.58
N ASP A 130 -42.63 4.96 2.02
CA ASP A 130 -42.21 6.33 2.31
C ASP A 130 -41.12 6.35 3.39
N ILE A 131 -41.28 5.56 4.46
CA ILE A 131 -40.27 5.42 5.53
C ILE A 131 -38.96 4.82 5.02
N ILE A 132 -39.02 3.73 4.23
CA ILE A 132 -37.81 3.08 3.69
C ILE A 132 -37.07 4.01 2.71
N THR A 133 -37.80 4.72 1.84
CA THR A 133 -37.21 5.69 0.92
C THR A 133 -36.56 6.85 1.67
N MET A 134 -37.25 7.41 2.67
CA MET A 134 -36.69 8.53 3.45
C MET A 134 -35.42 8.13 4.22
N GLU A 135 -35.39 6.94 4.83
CA GLU A 135 -34.24 6.52 5.64
C GLU A 135 -33.06 6.03 4.80
N PHE A 136 -33.29 5.15 3.83
CA PHE A 136 -32.21 4.45 3.12
C PHE A 136 -31.82 5.08 1.78
N ILE A 137 -32.72 5.84 1.13
CA ILE A 137 -32.41 6.52 -0.13
C ILE A 137 -32.08 7.99 0.12
N GLN A 138 -32.82 8.66 1.01
CA GLN A 138 -32.67 10.10 1.27
C GLN A 138 -31.83 10.43 2.52
N GLY A 139 -31.55 9.43 3.37
CA GLY A 139 -30.65 9.57 4.53
C GLY A 139 -31.25 10.30 5.74
N PHE A 140 -32.57 10.43 5.83
CA PHE A 140 -33.22 11.04 7.00
C PHE A 140 -33.13 10.14 8.24
N SER A 141 -32.95 10.75 9.41
CA SER A 141 -33.00 9.99 10.66
C SER A 141 -34.45 9.64 11.03
N GLU A 142 -34.66 8.60 11.86
CA GLU A 142 -35.99 8.25 12.37
C GLU A 142 -36.69 9.43 13.08
N LYS A 143 -35.92 10.35 13.67
CA LYS A 143 -36.44 11.55 14.31
C LYS A 143 -36.99 12.51 13.25
N ASP A 144 -36.25 12.76 12.18
CA ASP A 144 -36.69 13.64 11.09
C ASP A 144 -37.93 13.06 10.40
N ILE A 145 -37.93 11.75 10.14
CA ILE A 145 -39.08 11.04 9.56
C ILE A 145 -40.31 11.14 10.48
N SER A 146 -40.13 11.01 11.79
CA SER A 146 -41.22 11.14 12.76
C SER A 146 -41.85 12.54 12.72
N GLN A 147 -41.04 13.58 12.53
CA GLN A 147 -41.49 14.96 12.40
C GLN A 147 -42.18 15.21 11.07
N ILE A 148 -41.63 14.69 9.96
CA ILE A 148 -42.18 14.83 8.60
C ILE A 148 -43.55 14.15 8.49
N LEU A 149 -43.68 12.93 9.03
CA LEU A 149 -44.91 12.13 8.94
C LEU A 149 -45.92 12.39 10.07
N GLY A 150 -45.55 13.19 11.07
CA GLY A 150 -46.41 13.50 12.22
C GLY A 150 -46.75 12.28 13.08
N ILE A 151 -45.86 11.27 13.15
CA ILE A 151 -46.05 10.05 13.94
C ILE A 151 -44.96 9.89 14.99
N SER A 152 -45.15 9.04 15.99
CA SER A 152 -44.11 8.81 16.99
C SER A 152 -42.90 8.08 16.40
N ARG A 153 -41.69 8.36 16.91
CA ARG A 153 -40.47 7.65 16.52
C ARG A 153 -40.60 6.12 16.66
N GLN A 154 -41.31 5.65 17.67
CA GLN A 154 -41.60 4.23 17.86
C GLN A 154 -42.46 3.65 16.73
N ALA A 155 -43.43 4.43 16.23
CA ALA A 155 -44.25 4.03 15.08
C ALA A 155 -43.41 3.95 13.80
N VAL A 156 -42.48 4.89 13.58
CA VAL A 156 -41.51 4.84 12.47
C VAL A 156 -40.69 3.55 12.54
N ASN A 157 -40.08 3.25 13.68
CA ASN A 157 -39.26 2.04 13.84
C ASN A 157 -40.08 0.74 13.65
N ARG A 158 -41.32 0.68 14.15
CA ARG A 158 -42.21 -0.47 13.91
C ARG A 158 -42.55 -0.64 12.43
N ALA A 159 -42.91 0.45 11.75
CA ALA A 159 -43.25 0.43 10.33
C ALA A 159 -42.04 0.05 9.46
N LYS A 160 -40.85 0.56 9.78
CA LYS A 160 -39.56 0.17 9.18
C LYS A 160 -39.29 -1.33 9.31
N ASN A 161 -39.35 -1.87 10.53
CA ASN A 161 -39.08 -3.29 10.74
C ASN A 161 -40.09 -4.20 10.01
N ARG A 162 -41.36 -3.78 9.96
CA ARG A 162 -42.38 -4.48 9.16
C ARG A 162 -42.07 -4.40 7.67
N ALA A 163 -41.67 -3.24 7.16
CA ALA A 163 -41.27 -3.04 5.77
C ALA A 163 -40.07 -3.95 5.39
N LEU A 164 -39.01 -3.98 6.21
CA LEU A 164 -37.84 -4.82 5.98
C LEU A 164 -38.19 -6.32 5.98
N ASN A 165 -39.08 -6.76 6.87
CA ASN A 165 -39.55 -8.15 6.88
C ASN A 165 -40.36 -8.49 5.62
N ASN A 166 -41.18 -7.55 5.13
CA ASN A 166 -41.93 -7.74 3.88
C ASN A 166 -40.99 -7.79 2.67
N LEU A 167 -40.00 -6.88 2.59
CA LEU A 167 -38.99 -6.89 1.53
C LEU A 167 -38.23 -8.21 1.49
N ARG A 168 -37.83 -8.76 2.64
CA ARG A 168 -37.17 -10.07 2.73
C ARG A 168 -38.04 -11.21 2.19
N LYS A 169 -39.34 -11.21 2.52
CA LYS A 169 -40.28 -12.22 2.02
C LYS A 169 -40.40 -12.14 0.50
N PHE A 170 -40.63 -10.94 -0.02
CA PHE A 170 -40.73 -10.73 -1.47
C PHE A 170 -39.46 -11.12 -2.21
N PHE A 171 -38.29 -10.80 -1.66
CA PHE A 171 -37.00 -11.19 -2.25
C PHE A 171 -36.82 -12.70 -2.36
N ILE A 172 -37.19 -13.44 -1.31
CA ILE A 172 -37.13 -14.91 -1.29
C ILE A 172 -38.17 -15.52 -2.25
N GLU A 173 -39.38 -14.98 -2.29
CA GLU A 173 -40.45 -15.41 -3.21
C GLU A 173 -40.09 -15.21 -4.68
N THR A 174 -39.31 -14.16 -5.01
CA THR A 174 -38.79 -13.90 -6.37
C THR A 174 -37.55 -14.72 -6.75
N GLY A 175 -37.17 -15.72 -5.94
CA GLY A 175 -36.05 -16.63 -6.23
C GLY A 175 -34.68 -16.16 -5.72
N GLY A 176 -34.63 -15.15 -4.85
CA GLY A 176 -33.39 -14.70 -4.22
C GLY A 176 -32.92 -15.61 -3.08
N GLU A 177 -31.62 -15.83 -2.96
CA GLU A 177 -31.04 -16.63 -1.87
C GLU A 177 -30.98 -15.83 -0.55
N SER A 178 -31.29 -16.49 0.57
CA SER A 178 -31.14 -15.88 1.89
C SER A 178 -29.67 -15.77 2.28
N ILE A 179 -29.08 -14.57 2.20
CA ILE A 179 -27.76 -14.30 2.79
C ILE A 179 -27.95 -14.11 4.30
N GLY A 180 -27.75 -15.19 5.05
CA GLY A 180 -27.63 -15.13 6.50
C GLY A 180 -26.43 -14.27 6.90
N ARG A 181 -26.57 -13.46 7.96
CA ARG A 181 -25.42 -12.76 8.56
C ARG A 181 -24.41 -13.81 9.04
N LYS A 182 -23.23 -13.88 8.42
CA LYS A 182 -22.05 -14.52 9.03
C LYS A 182 -21.53 -13.59 10.12
N ASP A 183 -22.18 -13.59 11.28
CA ASP A 183 -21.67 -12.90 12.45
C ASP A 183 -20.43 -13.64 12.97
N HIS A 184 -19.23 -13.19 12.60
CA HIS A 184 -17.95 -13.64 13.19
C HIS A 184 -17.62 -12.91 14.51
N ARG A 185 -18.60 -12.27 15.14
CA ARG A 185 -18.39 -11.55 16.40
C ARG A 185 -18.76 -12.46 17.58
N ALA A 186 -17.79 -13.32 17.92
CA ALA A 186 -17.61 -13.96 19.23
C ALA A 186 -18.81 -14.75 19.81
N SER A 187 -18.84 -16.05 19.50
CA SER A 187 -19.26 -17.04 20.48
C SER A 187 -18.49 -16.79 21.77
N ARG A 188 -19.19 -16.36 22.82
CA ARG A 188 -18.67 -16.25 24.18
C ARG A 188 -18.20 -17.67 24.54
N LYS A 189 -16.88 -17.90 24.51
CA LYS A 189 -16.24 -19.17 24.89
C LYS A 189 -16.74 -19.57 26.27
N GLU A 190 -17.45 -20.69 26.32
CA GLU A 190 -17.76 -21.41 27.54
C GLU A 190 -16.44 -21.93 28.12
N TRP A 191 -16.17 -21.58 29.38
CA TRP A 191 -14.93 -21.93 30.07
C TRP A 191 -14.93 -23.44 30.40
N TYR A 192 -13.94 -24.15 29.82
CA TYR A 192 -13.29 -25.40 30.25
C TYR A 192 -14.11 -26.50 30.93
N MET A 193 -14.01 -27.72 30.37
CA MET A 193 -13.30 -28.85 31.00
C MET A 193 -12.86 -29.80 29.87
N ASP A 194 -11.56 -29.99 29.67
CA ASP A 194 -11.06 -31.14 28.89
C ASP A 194 -10.06 -31.89 29.76
N SER A 195 -10.52 -33.03 30.27
CA SER A 195 -9.71 -34.01 30.95
C SER A 195 -9.04 -34.89 29.90
N THR A 196 -7.70 -34.93 29.93
CA THR A 196 -6.79 -36.05 29.65
C THR A 196 -5.61 -35.69 28.75
N ASN A 197 -4.40 -35.77 29.35
CA ASN A 197 -3.08 -36.09 28.78
C ASN A 197 -2.49 -35.15 27.71
N SER A 198 -1.20 -34.79 27.69
CA SER A 198 -0.02 -35.10 28.51
C SER A 198 1.12 -34.25 27.92
N SER A 199 1.83 -33.47 28.73
CA SER A 199 3.28 -33.23 28.56
C SER A 199 3.84 -32.44 29.75
N PRO A 200 4.87 -32.94 30.45
CA PRO A 200 5.44 -32.35 31.66
C PRO A 200 6.57 -31.35 31.35
N TYR A 201 7.05 -30.64 32.37
CA TYR A 201 7.99 -29.50 32.36
C TYR A 201 7.27 -28.18 32.03
N ILE A 202 7.10 -27.23 32.96
CA ILE A 202 8.14 -26.59 33.78
C ILE A 202 7.56 -26.16 35.14
N LEU A 203 8.28 -26.54 36.20
CA LEU A 203 8.15 -26.09 37.59
C LEU A 203 8.75 -24.68 37.76
N TYR A 204 8.03 -23.78 38.43
CA TYR A 204 8.51 -22.76 39.40
C TYR A 204 7.25 -22.07 39.98
N SER A 205 6.73 -22.50 41.13
CA SER A 205 7.01 -21.99 42.49
C SER A 205 6.76 -20.49 42.67
N GLN A 206 5.59 -20.13 43.21
CA GLN A 206 5.40 -19.15 44.30
C GLN A 206 4.01 -19.42 44.94
N ASN A 207 4.00 -19.61 46.27
CA ASN A 207 2.86 -20.00 47.12
C ASN A 207 1.78 -18.91 47.28
N PRO A 208 0.55 -19.26 47.72
CA PRO A 208 -0.63 -18.39 47.72
C PRO A 208 -0.64 -17.37 48.86
N ARG A 209 -1.16 -16.16 48.61
CA ARG A 209 -1.62 -15.26 49.68
C ARG A 209 -3.03 -15.62 50.11
N GLU A 210 -3.16 -15.80 51.41
CA GLU A 210 -4.33 -16.26 52.14
C GLU A 210 -5.56 -15.35 52.00
N LYS A 211 -6.74 -15.97 52.14
CA LYS A 211 -8.03 -15.30 52.29
C LYS A 211 -8.05 -14.50 53.59
N GLY A 212 -8.46 -13.24 53.52
CA GLY A 212 -8.74 -12.39 54.68
C GLY A 212 -9.97 -11.51 54.46
N SER A 213 -11.08 -11.96 55.05
CA SER A 213 -12.18 -11.21 55.66
C SER A 213 -12.81 -9.98 54.97
N SER A 214 -14.12 -10.09 54.80
CA SER A 214 -15.06 -8.98 54.69
C SER A 214 -14.89 -7.94 55.80
N SER A 215 -15.02 -6.65 55.50
CA SER A 215 -15.79 -5.77 56.37
C SER A 215 -16.49 -4.68 55.56
N ARG A 216 -17.75 -4.50 55.92
CA ARG A 216 -18.75 -3.57 55.42
C ARG A 216 -18.75 -2.36 56.36
N ARG A 217 -18.63 -1.12 55.86
CA ARG A 217 -19.01 0.18 56.49
C ARG A 217 -18.97 1.22 55.36
N LYS A 218 -20.08 1.74 54.82
CA LYS A 218 -21.04 2.75 55.32
C LYS A 218 -20.38 3.97 55.98
N GLY A 219 -20.71 5.15 55.43
CA GLY A 219 -20.50 6.51 55.97
C GLY A 219 -19.46 7.29 55.17
N ALA A 220 -19.74 8.45 54.57
CA ALA A 220 -20.79 9.44 54.81
C ALA A 220 -21.46 9.90 53.51
#